data_AF-A0A8T5G2M4-F1
#
_entry.id   AF-A0A8T5G2M4-F1
#
_cell.length_a   1.000
_cell.length_b   1.000
_cell.length_c   1.000
_cell.angle_alpha   90.00
_cell.angle_beta   90.00
_cell.angle_gamma   90.00
#
_symmetry.space_group_name_H-M   'P 1'
#
loop_
_entity.id
_entity.type
_entity.pdbx_description
1 polymer ?
#
loop_
_entity_poly.entity_id
_entity_poly.type
_entity_poly.pdbx_seq_one_letter_code
_entity_poly.pdbx_strand_id
1 'polypeptide(L)' 'MEKRKGKNKNIYDTFKLPRGITLKIDEMIELSNQDFTSRTDVIKTAIRLMYTDMKK' A
#
# COMPACT_ATOMS: atom_id res chain seq x y z
N MET A 1 -31.20 10.65 -7.35
CA MET A 1 -29.84 10.31 -7.82
C MET A 1 -29.40 9.04 -7.10
N GLU A 2 -29.47 7.91 -7.77
CA GLU A 2 -29.14 6.61 -7.20
C GLU A 2 -27.61 6.48 -7.09
N LYS A 3 -27.07 6.54 -5.86
CA LYS A 3 -25.64 6.28 -5.63
C LYS A 3 -25.38 4.80 -5.94
N ARG A 4 -24.89 4.50 -7.15
CA ARG A 4 -24.34 3.18 -7.48
C ARG A 4 -23.19 2.91 -6.50
N LYS A 5 -23.46 2.14 -5.44
CA LYS A 5 -22.41 1.56 -4.58
C LYS A 5 -21.66 0.56 -5.44
N GLY A 6 -20.64 1.04 -6.17
CA GLY A 6 -19.69 0.16 -6.84
C GLY A 6 -19.17 -0.82 -5.80
N LYS A 7 -19.36 -2.13 -6.03
CA LYS A 7 -18.77 -3.16 -5.18
C LYS A 7 -17.26 -3.07 -5.37
N ASN A 8 -16.57 -2.36 -4.47
CA ASN A 8 -15.12 -2.40 -4.41
C ASN A 8 -14.72 -3.83 -4.03
N LYS A 9 -14.34 -4.62 -5.04
CA LYS A 9 -13.77 -5.95 -4.82
C LYS A 9 -12.29 -5.76 -4.55
N ASN A 10 -11.79 -6.38 -3.48
CA ASN A 10 -10.36 -6.48 -3.28
C ASN A 10 -9.79 -7.40 -4.36
N ILE A 11 -8.84 -6.87 -5.14
CA ILE A 11 -8.08 -7.63 -6.13
C ILE A 11 -6.70 -7.85 -5.53
N TYR A 12 -6.22 -9.08 -5.56
CA TYR A 12 -4.89 -9.47 -5.09
C TYR A 12 -4.03 -9.80 -6.31
N ASP A 13 -2.79 -9.36 -6.26
CA ASP A 13 -1.80 -9.58 -7.30
C ASP A 13 -0.43 -9.83 -6.67
N THR A 14 0.49 -10.43 -7.44
CA THR A 14 1.84 -10.76 -7.00
C THR A 14 2.86 -10.14 -7.95
N PHE A 15 3.84 -9.44 -7.39
CA PHE A 15 4.92 -8.83 -8.15
C PHE A 15 6.27 -9.05 -7.46
N LYS A 16 7.35 -8.93 -8.23
CA LYS A 16 8.70 -9.12 -7.73
C LYS A 16 9.29 -7.78 -7.31
N LEU A 17 9.84 -7.71 -6.11
CA LEU A 17 10.57 -6.57 -5.61
C LEU A 17 12.06 -6.89 -5.45
N PRO A 18 12.95 -5.90 -5.67
CA PRO A 18 14.34 -6.04 -5.28
C PRO A 18 14.47 -6.32 -3.78
N ARG A 19 15.36 -7.25 -3.41
CA ARG A 19 15.53 -7.69 -2.01
C ARG A 19 15.78 -6.52 -1.05
N GLY A 20 16.58 -5.54 -1.44
CA GLY A 20 16.87 -4.37 -0.61
C GLY A 20 15.63 -3.52 -0.29
N ILE A 21 14.64 -3.48 -1.19
CA ILE A 21 13.36 -2.79 -0.94
C ILE A 21 12.52 -3.58 0.05
N THR A 22 12.45 -4.91 -0.10
CA THR A 22 11.71 -5.76 0.83
C THR A 22 12.24 -5.63 2.26
N LEU A 23 13.56 -5.61 2.44
CA LEU A 23 14.19 -5.44 3.76
C LEU A 23 13.82 -4.09 4.40
N LYS A 24 13.87 -3.00 3.63
CA LYS A 24 13.44 -1.69 4.13
C LYS A 24 11.98 -1.65 4.54
N ILE A 25 11.11 -2.37 3.82
CA ILE A 25 9.69 -2.47 4.19
C ILE A 25 9.55 -3.22 5.53
N ASP A 26 10.31 -4.28 5.74
CA ASP A 26 10.30 -5.03 7.01
C ASP A 26 10.77 -4.16 8.17
N GLU A 27 11.90 -3.45 7.99
CA GLU A 27 12.42 -2.50 8.97
C GLU A 27 11.38 -1.41 9.31
N MET A 28 10.67 -0.88 8.30
CA MET A 28 9.61 0.10 8.54
C MET A 28 8.45 -0.45 9.37
N ILE A 29 8.08 -1.72 9.17
CA ILE A 29 7.01 -2.35 9.94
C ILE A 29 7.46 -2.54 11.39
N GLU A 30 8.68 -3.05 11.60
CA GLU A 30 9.25 -3.29 12.93
C GLU A 30 9.43 -1.99 13.73
N LEU A 31 9.85 -0.91 13.06
CA LEU A 31 10.08 0.39 13.69
C LEU A 31 8.79 1.22 13.85
N SER A 32 7.73 0.88 13.11
CA SER A 32 6.46 1.56 13.26
C SER A 32 5.80 1.12 14.57
N ASN A 33 5.40 2.08 15.41
CA ASN A 33 4.62 1.82 16.62
C ASN A 33 3.16 1.49 16.26
N GLN A 34 2.96 0.42 15.48
CA GLN A 34 1.68 -0.06 14.93
C GLN A 34 1.11 0.71 13.72
N ASP A 35 1.84 1.64 13.11
CA ASP A 35 1.35 2.35 11.91
C ASP A 35 1.18 1.42 10.70
N PHE A 36 1.98 0.35 10.63
CA PHE A 36 1.88 -0.66 9.58
C PHE A 36 1.78 -2.07 10.18
N THR A 37 0.74 -2.80 9.78
CA THR A 37 0.51 -4.19 10.25
C THR A 37 1.02 -5.24 9.26
N SER A 38 1.30 -4.83 8.02
CA SER A 38 1.74 -5.74 6.96
C SER A 38 2.50 -5.00 5.85
N ARG A 39 3.32 -5.74 5.08
CA ARG A 39 3.97 -5.22 3.87
C ARG A 39 2.97 -4.62 2.87
N THR A 40 1.78 -5.23 2.78
CA THR A 40 0.70 -4.78 1.91
C THR A 40 0.22 -3.38 2.29
N ASP A 41 0.18 -3.04 3.58
CA ASP A 41 -0.27 -1.72 4.03
C ASP A 41 0.74 -0.62 3.72
N VAL A 42 2.03 -0.95 3.87
CA VAL A 42 3.14 -0.08 3.44
C VAL A 42 3.02 0.21 1.94
N ILE A 43 2.86 -0.85 1.13
CA ILE A 43 2.74 -0.73 -0.33
C ILE A 43 1.51 0.09 -0.74
N LYS A 44 0.34 -0.16 -0.13
CA LYS A 44 -0.88 0.63 -0.40
C LYS A 44 -0.68 2.10 -0.09
N THR A 45 0.00 2.41 1.02
CA THR A 45 0.28 3.78 1.46
C THR A 45 1.22 4.47 0.47
N ALA A 46 2.32 3.81 0.09
CA ALA A 46 3.25 4.34 -0.91
C ALA A 46 2.54 4.66 -2.24
N ILE A 47 1.71 3.73 -2.74
CA ILE A 47 0.93 3.94 -3.96
C ILE A 47 0.00 5.15 -3.83
N ARG A 48 -0.74 5.27 -2.72
CA ARG A 48 -1.65 6.42 -2.48
C ARG A 48 -0.91 7.76 -2.49
N LEU A 49 0.26 7.81 -1.86
CA LEU A 49 1.10 9.01 -1.83
C LEU A 49 1.55 9.39 -3.24
N MET A 50 2.06 8.43 -4.02
CA MET A 50 2.46 8.65 -5.41
C MET A 50 1.29 9.18 -6.26
N TYR A 51 0.11 8.59 -6.15
CA TYR A 51 -1.08 9.05 -6.90
C TYR A 51 -1.57 10.44 -6.46
N THR A 52 -1.37 10.81 -5.20
CA THR A 52 -1.77 12.13 -4.69
C THR A 52 -0.82 13.21 -5.21
N ASP A 53 0.48 12.92 -5.21
CA ASP A 53 1.50 13.83 -5.75
C ASP A 53 1.36 14.01 -7.28
N MET A 54 1.00 12.97 -8.02
CA MET A 54 0.75 13.06 -9.47
C MET A 54 -0.47 13.94 -9.85
N LYS A 55 -1.35 14.27 -8.90
CA LYS A 55 -2.54 15.09 -9.13
C LYS A 55 -2.38 16.55 -8.72
N LYS A 56 -1.25 16.90 -8.10
CA LYS A 56 -0.85 18.29 -7.85
C LYS A 56 -0.15 18.84 -9.09
#